data_AF-A0A965E3S6-F1
#
_entry.id   AF-A0A965E3S6-F1
#
_cell.length_a   1.000
_cell.length_b   1.000
_cell.length_c   1.000
_cell.angle_alpha   90.00
_cell.angle_beta   90.00
_cell.angle_gamma   90.00
#
_symmetry.space_group_name_H-M   'P 1'
#
loop_
_entity.id
_entity.type
_entity.pdbx_description
1 polymer ?
#
loop_
_entity_poly.entity_id
_entity_poly.type
_entity_poly.pdbx_seq_one_letter_code
_entity_poly.pdbx_strand_id
1 'polypeptide(L)' 'NVGLNLGAPAGGSVSQHLHVHLVPRWIGDTNFTVAIANTKVLSESLATTATRLRSAWPKGKR' A
#
# COMPACT_ATOMS: atom_id res chain seq x y z
N ASN A 1 7.62 -1.68 3.01
CA ASN A 1 8.16 -0.30 3.08
C ASN A 1 7.18 0.57 3.84
N VAL A 2 7.69 1.49 4.66
CA VAL A 2 6.91 2.51 5.37
C VAL A 2 7.53 3.86 5.05
N GLY A 3 6.73 4.88 4.72
CA GLY A 3 7.27 6.18 4.33
C GLY A 3 6.22 7.29 4.15
N LEU A 4 6.70 8.50 3.95
CA LEU A 4 5.91 9.72 3.76
C LEU A 4 6.51 10.54 2.61
N ASN A 5 5.65 11.16 1.80
CA ASN A 5 6.06 12.11 0.77
C ASN A 5 5.68 13.53 1.22
N LEU A 6 6.68 14.34 1.59
CA LEU A 6 6.46 15.69 2.14
C LEU A 6 6.62 16.76 1.06
N GLY A 7 5.51 17.39 0.71
CA GLY A 7 5.45 18.43 -0.32
C GLY A 7 5.45 17.87 -1.75
N ALA A 8 5.11 18.74 -2.71
CA ALA A 8 5.03 18.38 -4.12
C ALA A 8 6.36 17.84 -4.71
N PRO A 9 7.55 18.39 -4.38
CA PRO A 9 8.81 17.87 -4.92
C PRO A 9 9.11 16.41 -4.52
N ALA A 10 8.60 15.96 -3.36
CA ALA A 10 8.74 14.58 -2.91
C ALA A 10 7.71 13.62 -3.54
N GLY A 11 6.88 14.10 -4.48
CA GLY A 11 5.79 13.32 -5.07
C GLY A 11 4.56 13.23 -4.17
N GLY A 12 4.40 14.12 -3.19
CA GLY A 12 3.19 14.21 -2.37
C GLY A 12 2.01 14.76 -3.17
N SER A 13 1.09 13.89 -3.58
CA SER A 13 -0.10 14.28 -4.37
C SER A 13 -1.21 14.91 -3.53
N VAL A 14 -1.21 14.67 -2.21
CA VAL A 14 -2.18 15.24 -1.26
C VAL A 14 -1.44 16.20 -0.33
N SER A 15 -1.18 17.42 -0.81
CA SER A 15 -0.36 18.40 -0.08
C SER A 15 -1.00 18.94 1.20
N GLN A 16 -2.33 18.84 1.32
CA GLN A 16 -3.11 19.37 2.44
C GLN A 16 -3.31 18.36 3.59
N HIS A 17 -2.94 17.08 3.39
CA HIS A 17 -3.13 16.04 4.41
C HIS A 17 -1.95 15.07 4.44
N LEU A 18 -1.22 15.11 5.56
CA LEU A 18 -0.16 14.16 5.85
C LEU A 18 -0.70 12.74 5.96
N HIS A 19 -0.16 11.81 5.19
CA HIS A 19 -0.49 10.39 5.27
C HIS A 19 0.77 9.52 5.16
N VAL A 20 0.76 8.41 5.88
CA VAL A 20 1.85 7.43 5.86
C VAL A 20 1.49 6.31 4.88
N HIS A 21 2.41 6.00 3.97
CA HIS A 21 2.32 4.81 3.14
C HIS A 21 2.85 3.60 3.91
N LEU A 22 2.03 2.56 4.05
CA LEU A 22 2.44 1.24 4.53
C LEU A 22 2.24 0.25 3.38
N VAL A 23 3.35 -0.19 2.77
CA VAL A 23 3.35 -1.07 1.59
C VAL A 23 4.03 -2.38 1.95
N PRO A 24 3.30 -3.46 2.24
CA PRO A 24 3.88 -4.79 2.44
C PRO A 24 4.68 -5.24 1.20
N ARG A 25 5.81 -5.92 1.41
CA ARG A 25 6.71 -6.38 0.34
C ARG A 25 7.01 -7.86 0.51
N TRP A 26 7.22 -8.54 -0.61
CA TRP A 26 7.64 -9.93 -0.67
C TRP A 26 8.77 -10.12 -1.68
N ILE A 27 9.58 -11.16 -1.48
CA ILE A 27 10.56 -11.58 -2.47
C ILE A 27 9.79 -11.97 -3.75
N GLY A 28 10.15 -11.33 -4.87
CA GLY A 28 9.51 -11.58 -6.18
C GLY A 28 8.16 -10.87 -6.40
N ASP A 29 7.77 -9.90 -5.56
CA ASP A 29 6.53 -9.11 -5.77
C ASP A 29 6.56 -8.19 -7.01
N THR A 30 7.73 -8.10 -7.65
CA THR A 30 7.95 -7.61 -9.01
C THR A 30 8.44 -8.79 -9.84
N ASN A 31 7.59 -9.32 -10.69
CA ASN A 31 7.85 -10.50 -11.52
C ASN A 31 7.89 -10.13 -13.02
N PHE A 32 8.03 -11.13 -13.90
CA PHE A 32 8.13 -10.92 -15.34
C PHE A 32 6.96 -10.12 -15.94
N THR A 33 5.72 -10.34 -15.49
CA THR A 33 4.56 -9.60 -16.02
C THR A 33 4.60 -8.13 -15.62
N VAL A 34 5.12 -7.82 -14.42
CA VAL A 34 5.33 -6.43 -13.99
C VAL A 34 6.50 -5.81 -14.76
N ALA A 35 7.62 -6.51 -14.87
CA ALA A 35 8.85 -5.97 -15.43
C ALA A 35 8.80 -5.77 -16.96
N ILE A 36 8.19 -6.70 -17.69
CA ILE A 36 8.18 -6.68 -19.17
C ILE A 36 6.84 -6.21 -19.73
N ALA A 37 5.73 -6.66 -19.15
CA ALA A 37 4.39 -6.32 -19.64
C ALA A 37 3.76 -5.13 -18.89
N ASN A 38 4.48 -4.50 -17.97
CA ASN A 38 4.02 -3.37 -17.15
C ASN A 38 2.65 -3.62 -16.48
N THR A 39 2.36 -4.88 -16.15
CA THR A 39 1.05 -5.31 -15.64
C THR A 39 1.22 -6.01 -14.30
N LYS A 40 0.58 -5.45 -13.26
CA LYS A 40 0.57 -6.02 -11.92
C LYS A 40 -0.76 -6.71 -11.65
N VAL A 41 -0.69 -8.02 -11.37
CA VAL A 41 -1.85 -8.80 -10.94
C VAL A 41 -2.07 -8.55 -9.45
N LEU A 42 -3.30 -8.19 -9.08
CA LEU A 42 -3.73 -8.10 -7.68
C LEU A 42 -4.48 -9.38 -7.33
N SER A 43 -4.02 -10.10 -6.30
CA SER A 43 -4.58 -11.39 -5.91
C SER A 43 -5.92 -11.29 -5.16
N GLU A 44 -6.28 -10.10 -4.66
CA GLU A 44 -7.47 -9.87 -3.84
C GLU A 44 -8.08 -8.49 -4.16
N SER A 45 -9.41 -8.35 -4.01
CA SER A 45 -10.09 -7.06 -4.15
C SER A 45 -9.84 -6.14 -2.95
N LEU A 46 -9.87 -4.83 -3.17
CA LEU A 46 -9.70 -3.85 -2.09
C LEU A 46 -10.74 -4.00 -0.97
N ALA A 47 -11.98 -4.36 -1.30
CA ALA A 47 -13.03 -4.55 -0.31
C ALA A 47 -12.75 -5.75 0.61
N THR A 48 -12.29 -6.86 0.03
CA THR A 48 -11.91 -8.06 0.78
C THR A 48 -10.69 -7.78 1.66
N THR A 49 -9.65 -7.15 1.11
CA THR A 49 -8.45 -6.75 1.87
C THR A 49 -8.80 -5.82 3.03
N ALA A 50 -9.62 -4.79 2.78
CA ALA A 50 -10.05 -3.85 3.82
C ALA A 50 -10.82 -4.55 4.95
N THR A 51 -11.73 -5.47 4.60
CA THR A 51 -12.47 -6.27 5.58
C THR A 51 -11.53 -7.11 6.42
N ARG A 52 -10.60 -7.84 5.79
CA ARG A 52 -9.62 -8.69 6.47
C ARG A 52 -8.73 -7.89 7.43
N LEU A 53 -8.21 -6.74 7.00
CA LEU A 53 -7.36 -5.89 7.83
C LEU A 53 -8.12 -5.32 9.03
N ARG A 54 -9.36 -4.84 8.85
CA ARG A 54 -10.19 -4.32 9.94
C ARG A 54 -10.55 -5.40 10.95
N SER A 55 -10.89 -6.61 10.49
CA SER A 55 -11.23 -7.74 11.37
C SER A 55 -10.04 -8.20 12.21
N ALA A 56 -8.83 -8.14 11.66
CA ALA A 56 -7.59 -8.48 12.36
C ALA A 56 -7.03 -7.32 13.20
N TRP A 57 -7.57 -6.11 13.06
CA TRP A 57 -7.08 -4.96 13.78
C TRP A 57 -7.31 -5.15 15.30
N PRO A 58 -6.27 -5.04 16.13
CA PRO A 58 -6.42 -5.21 17.56
C PRO A 58 -7.45 -4.23 18.12
N LYS A 59 -8.49 -4.77 18.77
CA LYS A 59 -9.40 -3.98 19.59
C LYS A 59 -8.62 -3.66 20.86
N GLY A 60 -7.96 -2.50 20.88
CA GLY A 60 -7.07 -2.13 21.97
C GLY A 60 -7.74 -2.30 23.34
N LYS A 61 -7.00 -2.80 24.33
CA LYS A 61 -7.23 -2.35 25.70
C LYS A 61 -6.77 -0.89 25.72
N ARG A 62 -7.71 0.03 25.88
CA ARG A 62 -7.37 1.40 26.27
C ARG A 62 -6.60 1.37 27.58
#